data_AF-B1FPC8-F1
#
_entry.id   AF-B1FPC8-F1
#
_cell.length_a   1.000
_cell.length_b   1.000
_cell.length_c   1.000
_cell.angle_alpha   90.00
_cell.angle_beta   90.00
_cell.angle_gamma   90.00
#
_symmetry.space_group_name_H-M   'P 1'
#
loop_
_entity.id
_entity.type
_entity.pdbx_description
1 polymer ?
#
loop_
_entity_poly.entity_id
_entity_poly.type
_entity_poly.pdbx_seq_one_letter_code
_entity_poly.pdbx_strand_id
1 'polypeptide(L)'
;MPPTVVLDLNEPAAAAAALADLDARLDDATRRGVRAALFAANAPVALAIARHLRARFGAAWQEKAALLSIDDPEWAELIGITTIRQPTYEIGYKAVEFVHERIDGAAGDVRVAMLPGELIARASTAS
;
A
#
# COMPACT_ATOMS: atom_id res chain seq x y z
N MET A 1 1.86 9.69 -16.58
CA MET A 1 1.80 9.07 -15.24
C MET A 1 1.07 7.74 -15.37
N PRO A 2 1.46 6.69 -14.63
CA PRO A 2 0.62 5.50 -14.54
C PRO A 2 -0.76 5.91 -14.00
N PRO A 3 -1.85 5.38 -14.56
CA PRO A 3 -3.20 5.76 -14.17
C PRO A 3 -3.52 5.28 -12.75
N THR A 4 -3.91 6.20 -11.87
CA THR A 4 -4.42 5.91 -10.53
C THR A 4 -5.85 5.36 -10.62
N VAL A 5 -6.12 4.25 -9.94
CA VAL A 5 -7.46 3.69 -9.78
C VAL A 5 -7.89 3.91 -8.33
N VAL A 6 -9.10 4.45 -8.13
CA VAL A 6 -9.68 4.65 -6.80
C VAL A 6 -10.48 3.41 -6.43
N LEU A 7 -10.03 2.68 -5.41
CA LEU A 7 -10.76 1.56 -4.81
C LEU A 7 -11.42 2.04 -3.51
N ASP A 8 -12.65 2.55 -3.61
CA ASP A 8 -13.41 2.98 -2.43
C ASP A 8 -14.09 1.78 -1.76
N LEU A 9 -13.51 1.32 -0.66
CA LEU A 9 -14.00 0.16 0.09
C LEU A 9 -15.33 0.40 0.80
N ASN A 10 -15.80 1.66 0.90
CA ASN A 10 -17.08 2.00 1.51
C ASN A 10 -18.24 1.99 0.51
N GLU A 11 -17.94 1.95 -0.79
CA GLU A 11 -18.91 1.98 -1.89
C GLU A 11 -18.79 0.69 -2.71
N PRO A 12 -19.50 -0.41 -2.33
CA PRO A 12 -19.27 -1.74 -2.90
C PRO A 12 -19.41 -1.83 -4.42
N ALA A 13 -20.35 -1.08 -4.99
CA ALA A 13 -20.55 -1.02 -6.44
C ALA A 13 -19.37 -0.33 -7.15
N ALA A 14 -18.85 0.76 -6.58
CA ALA A 14 -17.68 1.46 -7.11
C ALA A 14 -16.42 0.60 -6.95
N ALA A 15 -16.26 -0.09 -5.81
CA ALA A 15 -15.17 -1.04 -5.59
C ALA A 15 -15.16 -2.16 -6.63
N ALA A 16 -16.33 -2.77 -6.90
CA ALA A 16 -16.46 -3.82 -7.89
C ALA A 16 -16.10 -3.32 -9.31
N ALA A 17 -16.54 -2.12 -9.67
CA ALA A 17 -16.19 -1.51 -10.95
C ALA A 17 -14.68 -1.24 -11.07
N ALA A 18 -14.05 -0.74 -9.99
CA ALA A 18 -12.60 -0.51 -9.95
C ALA A 18 -11.80 -1.82 -10.06
N LEU A 19 -12.25 -2.91 -9.42
CA LEU A 19 -11.64 -4.23 -9.54
C LEU A 19 -11.81 -4.83 -10.95
N ALA A 20 -12.94 -4.59 -11.62
CA ALA A 20 -13.13 -4.98 -13.01
C ALA A 20 -12.21 -4.20 -13.97
N ASP A 21 -12.00 -2.90 -13.74
CA ASP A 21 -11.02 -2.10 -14.48
C ASP A 21 -9.58 -2.60 -14.24
N LEU A 22 -9.25 -2.92 -12.99
CA LEU A 22 -7.98 -3.57 -12.65
C LEU A 22 -7.81 -4.88 -13.43
N ASP A 23 -8.85 -5.72 -13.49
CA ASP A 23 -8.79 -6.98 -14.21
C ASP A 23 -8.50 -6.81 -15.69
N ALA A 24 -9.17 -5.85 -16.35
CA ALA A 24 -8.95 -5.53 -17.75
C ALA A 24 -7.51 -5.08 -18.03
N ARG A 25 -6.90 -4.30 -17.10
CA ARG A 25 -5.50 -3.86 -17.18
C ARG A 25 -4.51 -5.01 -16.98
N LEU A 26 -4.79 -5.93 -16.06
CA LEU A 26 -3.97 -7.12 -15.84
C LEU A 26 -3.99 -8.04 -17.07
N ASP A 27 -5.15 -8.18 -17.71
CA ASP A 27 -5.27 -8.94 -18.96
C ASP A 27 -4.49 -8.30 -20.10
N ASP A 28 -4.50 -6.96 -20.18
CA ASP A 28 -3.70 -6.24 -21.17
C ASP A 28 -2.20 -6.43 -20.95
N ALA A 29 -1.73 -6.29 -19.71
CA ALA A 29 -0.34 -6.55 -19.35
C ALA A 29 0.08 -7.99 -19.71
N THR A 30 -0.80 -8.96 -19.42
CA THR A 30 -0.59 -10.37 -19.74
C THR A 30 -0.51 -10.59 -21.25
N ARG A 31 -1.41 -10.02 -22.05
CA ARG A 31 -1.37 -10.08 -23.53
C ARG A 31 -0.07 -9.50 -24.10
N ARG A 32 0.50 -8.51 -23.42
CA ARG A 32 1.78 -7.89 -23.77
C ARG A 32 3.00 -8.65 -23.23
N GLY A 33 2.81 -9.75 -22.49
CA GLY A 33 3.89 -10.53 -21.89
C GLY A 33 4.58 -9.82 -20.72
N VAL A 34 3.90 -8.89 -20.05
CA VAL A 34 4.45 -8.11 -18.93
C VAL A 34 3.70 -8.44 -17.64
N ARG A 35 4.44 -8.68 -16.55
CA ARG A 35 3.87 -8.79 -15.20
C ARG A 35 3.59 -7.39 -14.67
N ALA A 36 2.31 -7.10 -14.40
CA ALA A 36 1.91 -5.82 -13.82
C ALA A 36 2.41 -5.69 -12.37
N ALA A 37 2.72 -4.46 -11.95
CA ALA A 37 3.05 -4.13 -10.57
C ALA A 37 2.03 -3.13 -10.02
N LEU A 38 1.47 -3.46 -8.86
CA LEU A 38 0.44 -2.69 -8.19
C LEU A 38 1.02 -2.06 -6.92
N PHE A 39 0.82 -0.76 -6.76
CA PHE A 39 1.16 -0.02 -5.55
C PHE A 39 -0.14 0.41 -4.85
N ALA A 40 -0.44 -0.22 -3.73
CA ALA A 40 -1.60 0.09 -2.91
C ALA A 40 -1.26 1.21 -1.93
N ALA A 41 -2.13 2.22 -1.87
CA ALA A 41 -1.90 3.41 -1.05
C ALA A 41 -2.01 3.18 0.46
N ASN A 42 -2.62 2.07 0.89
CA ASN A 42 -2.75 1.69 2.30
C ASN A 42 -3.02 0.19 2.45
N ALA A 43 -2.89 -0.30 3.68
CA ALA A 43 -3.11 -1.69 4.04
C ALA A 43 -4.51 -2.24 3.68
N PRO A 44 -5.65 -1.58 4.01
CA PRO A 44 -6.98 -2.10 3.64
C PRO A 44 -7.18 -2.30 2.13
N VAL A 45 -6.73 -1.35 1.31
CA VAL A 45 -6.78 -1.43 -0.15
C VAL A 45 -5.91 -2.59 -0.65
N ALA A 46 -4.69 -2.73 -0.12
CA ALA A 46 -3.81 -3.84 -0.46
C ALA A 46 -4.43 -5.20 -0.15
N LEU A 47 -5.09 -5.35 1.02
CA LEU A 47 -5.76 -6.58 1.40
C LEU A 47 -6.94 -6.90 0.46
N ALA A 48 -7.74 -5.89 0.10
CA ALA A 48 -8.83 -6.07 -0.84
C ALA A 48 -8.32 -6.53 -2.22
N ILE A 49 -7.25 -5.91 -2.73
CA ILE A 49 -6.60 -6.31 -3.98
C ILE A 49 -6.05 -7.75 -3.86
N ALA A 50 -5.34 -8.09 -2.80
CA ALA A 50 -4.78 -9.44 -2.60
C ALA A 50 -5.88 -10.51 -2.54
N ARG A 51 -7.02 -10.23 -1.90
CA ARG A 51 -8.18 -11.13 -1.88
C ARG A 51 -8.79 -11.32 -3.26
N HIS A 52 -8.93 -10.23 -4.02
CA HIS A 52 -9.42 -10.25 -5.41
C HIS A 52 -8.50 -11.07 -6.32
N LEU A 53 -7.20 -10.81 -6.28
CA LEU A 53 -6.19 -11.54 -7.05
C LEU A 53 -6.16 -13.03 -6.69
N ARG A 54 -6.23 -13.37 -5.39
CA ARG A 54 -6.28 -14.76 -4.94
C ARG A 54 -7.56 -15.47 -5.40
N ALA A 55 -8.71 -14.79 -5.37
CA ALA A 55 -9.97 -15.36 -5.85
C ALA A 55 -9.92 -15.63 -7.36
N ARG A 56 -9.25 -14.76 -8.12
CA ARG A 56 -9.14 -14.85 -9.58
C ARG A 56 -8.07 -15.84 -10.07
N PHE A 57 -6.89 -15.83 -9.47
CA PHE A 57 -5.72 -16.56 -9.96
C PHE A 57 -5.25 -17.70 -9.05
N GLY A 58 -5.90 -17.87 -7.88
CA GLY A 58 -5.55 -18.90 -6.91
C GLY A 58 -4.39 -18.51 -6.00
N ALA A 59 -3.76 -19.52 -5.37
CA ALA A 59 -2.74 -19.31 -4.35
C ALA A 59 -1.44 -18.66 -4.88
N ALA A 60 -1.12 -18.85 -6.16
CA ALA A 60 0.08 -18.36 -6.84
C ALA A 60 -0.18 -17.05 -7.63
N TRP A 61 -1.15 -16.24 -7.22
CA TRP A 61 -1.52 -15.00 -7.91
C TRP A 61 -0.36 -14.01 -8.07
N GLN A 62 0.66 -14.10 -7.21
CA GLN A 62 1.86 -13.27 -7.22
C GLN A 62 2.65 -13.43 -8.53
N GLU A 63 2.55 -14.59 -9.18
CA GLU A 63 3.15 -14.82 -10.51
C GLU A 63 2.46 -13.99 -11.61
N LYS A 64 1.19 -13.61 -11.41
CA LYS A 64 0.39 -12.84 -12.36
C LYS A 64 0.54 -11.34 -12.17
N ALA A 65 0.69 -10.89 -10.92
CA ALA A 65 0.88 -9.49 -10.59
C ALA A 65 1.75 -9.32 -9.34
N ALA A 66 2.63 -8.34 -9.35
CA ALA A 66 3.32 -7.88 -8.15
C ALA A 66 2.43 -6.92 -7.35
N LEU A 67 2.48 -6.98 -6.02
CA LEU A 67 1.73 -6.08 -5.13
C LEU A 67 2.62 -5.54 -4.02
N LEU A 68 2.62 -4.22 -3.83
CA LEU A 68 3.29 -3.51 -2.75
C LEU A 68 2.28 -2.64 -1.99
N SER A 69 2.40 -2.56 -0.66
CA SER A 69 1.55 -1.74 0.23
C SER A 69 2.35 -0.77 1.10
N ILE A 70 1.67 0.18 1.72
CA ILE A 70 2.19 0.95 2.87
C ILE A 70 1.72 0.29 4.19
N ASP A 71 2.35 0.66 5.30
CA ASP A 71 1.98 0.45 6.72
C ASP A 71 2.46 -0.83 7.40
N ASP A 72 2.88 -1.85 6.65
CA ASP A 72 3.36 -3.15 7.19
C ASP A 72 2.50 -3.75 8.34
N PRO A 73 1.19 -3.93 8.16
CA PRO A 73 0.35 -4.56 9.18
C PRO A 73 0.72 -6.03 9.39
N GLU A 74 0.43 -6.60 10.55
CA GLU A 74 0.82 -7.99 10.92
C GLU A 74 0.41 -9.04 9.88
N TRP A 75 -0.77 -8.88 9.25
CA TRP A 75 -1.22 -9.81 8.22
C TRP A 75 -0.33 -9.79 6.97
N ALA A 76 0.37 -8.69 6.67
CA ALA A 76 1.24 -8.58 5.51
C ALA A 76 2.43 -9.54 5.61
N GLU A 77 2.94 -9.78 6.83
CA GLU A 77 3.92 -10.83 7.07
C GLU A 77 3.32 -12.21 6.80
N LEU A 78 2.15 -12.50 7.35
CA LEU A 78 1.48 -13.80 7.24
C LEU A 78 1.23 -14.22 5.78
N ILE A 79 0.83 -13.29 4.91
CA ILE A 79 0.54 -13.58 3.50
C ILE A 79 1.67 -13.19 2.54
N GLY A 80 2.79 -12.70 3.05
CA GLY A 80 3.98 -12.40 2.28
C GLY A 80 3.87 -11.18 1.35
N ILE A 81 3.17 -10.12 1.78
CA ILE A 81 3.07 -8.85 1.03
C ILE A 81 4.28 -7.96 1.31
N THR A 82 4.94 -7.48 0.27
CA THR A 82 5.98 -6.44 0.34
C THR A 82 5.37 -5.12 0.77
N THR A 83 5.99 -4.43 1.72
CA THR A 83 5.46 -3.19 2.28
C THR A 83 6.53 -2.11 2.44
N ILE A 84 6.09 -0.85 2.52
CA ILE A 84 6.89 0.22 3.11
C ILE A 84 6.40 0.41 4.55
N ARG A 85 7.20 -0.04 5.51
CA ARG A 85 6.95 0.16 6.95
C ARG A 85 7.20 1.62 7.30
N GLN A 86 6.24 2.22 7.99
CA GLN A 86 6.37 3.58 8.50
C GLN A 86 6.92 3.56 9.93
N PRO A 87 7.80 4.50 10.31
CA PRO A 87 8.28 4.67 11.68
C PRO A 87 7.22 5.37 12.54
N THR A 88 6.07 4.71 12.74
CA THR A 88 4.87 5.32 13.35
C THR A 88 5.11 5.73 14.80
N TYR A 89 5.96 5.00 15.53
CA TYR A 89 6.37 5.37 16.88
C TYR A 89 7.16 6.67 16.89
N GLU A 90 8.19 6.81 16.04
CA GLU A 90 9.00 8.02 15.93
C GLU A 90 8.17 9.20 15.43
N ILE A 91 7.22 8.98 14.50
CA ILE A 91 6.28 10.01 14.05
C ILE A 91 5.48 10.54 15.26
N GLY A 92 4.90 9.65 16.06
CA GLY A 92 4.15 10.01 17.26
C GLY A 92 5.01 10.73 18.29
N TYR A 93 6.22 10.22 18.54
CA TYR A 93 7.18 10.84 19.44
C TYR A 93 7.53 12.27 19.01
N LYS A 94 7.87 12.48 17.74
CA LYS A 94 8.19 13.80 17.19
C LYS A 94 7.01 14.75 17.20
N ALA A 95 5.80 14.26 16.93
CA ALA A 95 4.59 15.07 17.04
C ALA A 95 4.38 15.59 18.46
N VAL A 96 4.53 14.71 19.47
CA VAL A 96 4.40 15.10 20.89
C VAL A 96 5.53 16.04 21.33
N GLU A 97 6.78 15.76 20.92
CA GLU A 97 7.93 16.64 21.17
C GLU A 97 7.65 18.07 20.66
N PHE A 98 7.18 18.21 19.41
CA PHE A 98 6.87 19.52 18.82
C PHE A 98 5.73 20.24 19.54
N VAL A 99 4.69 19.52 19.97
CA VAL A 99 3.59 20.10 20.74
C VAL A 99 4.07 20.55 22.12
N HIS A 100 4.86 19.73 22.81
CA HIS A 100 5.36 20.04 24.15
C HIS A 100 6.25 21.28 24.17
N GLU A 101 7.21 21.39 23.24
CA GLU A 101 8.05 22.58 23.11
C GLU A 101 7.24 23.86 22.89
N ARG A 102 6.17 23.79 22.07
CA ARG A 102 5.27 24.93 21.85
C ARG A 102 4.52 25.34 23.11
N ILE A 103 4.10 24.37 23.91
CA ILE A 103 3.46 24.63 25.22
C ILE A 103 4.45 25.32 26.17
N ASP A 104 5.72 24.91 26.15
CA ASP A 104 6.79 25.48 26.98
C ASP A 104 7.34 26.83 26.45
N GLY A 105 6.69 27.41 25.44
CA GLY A 105 6.97 28.76 24.95
C GLY A 105 7.94 28.83 23.78
N ALA A 106 8.28 27.71 23.12
CA ALA A 106 9.04 27.75 21.87
C ALA A 106 8.30 28.59 20.82
N ALA A 107 8.98 29.61 20.30
CA ALA A 107 8.49 30.49 19.25
C ALA A 107 9.25 30.27 17.93
N GLY A 108 8.63 30.62 16.80
CA GLY A 108 9.22 30.48 15.46
C GLY A 108 8.32 29.74 14.47
N ASP A 109 8.91 29.35 13.34
CA ASP A 109 8.20 28.74 12.20
C ASP A 109 7.76 27.29 12.47
N VAL A 110 6.94 26.76 11.57
CA VAL A 110 6.52 25.35 11.58
C VAL A 110 7.75 24.46 11.48
N ARG A 111 7.89 23.52 12.42
CA ARG A 111 8.92 22.49 12.38
C ARG A 111 8.49 21.35 11.47
N VAL A 112 9.41 20.86 10.66
CA VAL A 112 9.23 19.70 9.78
C VAL A 112 10.26 18.64 10.13
N ALA A 113 9.80 17.41 10.38
CA ALA A 113 10.65 16.22 10.53
C ALA A 113 10.33 15.24 9.41
N MET A 114 11.36 14.83 8.67
CA MET A 114 11.28 13.75 7.68
C MET A 114 11.86 12.49 8.31
N LEU A 115 11.03 11.46 8.44
CA LEU A 115 11.44 10.17 9.00
C LEU A 115 11.45 9.13 7.87
N PRO A 116 12.52 8.30 7.77
CA PRO A 116 12.64 7.34 6.68
C PRO A 116 11.67 6.17 6.86
N GLY A 117 10.97 5.80 5.79
CA GLY A 117 10.28 4.51 5.70
C GLY A 117 11.26 3.38 5.38
N GLU A 118 10.90 2.15 5.73
CA GLU A 118 11.71 0.95 5.48
C GLU A 118 11.00 0.04 4.47
N LEU A 119 11.67 -0.36 3.40
CA LEU A 119 11.13 -1.36 2.47
C LEU A 119 11.29 -2.77 3.05
N ILE A 120 10.18 -3.44 3.29
CA ILE A 120 10.14 -4.84 3.74
C ILE A 120 9.79 -5.72 2.54
N ALA A 121 10.81 -6.24 1.87
CA ALA A 121 10.66 -7.10 0.72
C ALA A 121 10.13 -8.49 1.11
N ARG A 122 9.05 -8.95 0.45
CA ARG A 122 8.44 -10.28 0.62
C ARG A 122 8.05 -10.89 -0.74
N ALA A 123 7.38 -12.04 -0.70
CA ALA A 123 7.06 -12.86 -1.88
C ALA A 123 6.17 -12.15 -2.92
N SER A 124 5.31 -11.20 -2.53
CA SER A 124 4.39 -10.53 -3.45
C SER A 124 5.05 -9.67 -4.52
N THR A 125 6.35 -9.35 -4.40
CA THR A 125 7.11 -8.64 -5.44
C THR A 125 8.32 -9.43 -5.93
N ALA A 126 8.55 -10.64 -5.42
CA ALA A 126 9.62 -11.51 -5.90
C ALA A 126 9.34 -11.92 -7.37
N SER A 127 10.39 -12.12 -8.16
CA SER A 127 10.34 -12.53 -9.57
C SER A 127 10.87 -13.95 -9.76
#